data_AF-A0A349SUY4-F1
#
_entry.id   AF-A0A349SUY4-F1
#
_cell.length_a   1.000
_cell.length_b   1.000
_cell.length_c   1.000
_cell.angle_alpha   90.00
_cell.angle_beta   90.00
_cell.angle_gamma   90.00
#
_symmetry.space_group_name_H-M   'P 1'
#
loop_
_entity.id
_entity.type
_entity.pdbx_description
1 polymer ?
#
loop_
_entity_poly.entity_id
_entity_poly.type
_entity_poly.pdbx_seq_one_letter_code
_entity_poly.pdbx_strand_id
1 'polypeptide(L)'
;LSNGPGDPEPCDYAIKAIKEILETDIPVFGICLGHQLLALASGAKTVKMKFGHHGANHPVQNLDDKTVLITSQNHGFAADEDTLPDNLRATHRSLFDGSL
;
A
#
# COMPACT_ATOMS: atom_id res chain seq x y z
N LEU A 1 1.50 2.25 11.23
CA LEU A 1 2.57 1.47 10.59
C LEU A 1 3.40 2.41 9.72
N SER A 2 4.69 2.60 10.03
CA SER A 2 5.55 3.58 9.35
C SER A 2 6.07 3.09 7.99
N ASN A 3 6.76 3.98 7.28
CA ASN A 3 7.58 3.62 6.12
C ASN A 3 8.84 2.84 6.53
N GLY A 4 9.51 2.25 5.53
CA GLY A 4 10.78 1.53 5.71
C GLY A 4 11.32 1.03 4.37
N PRO A 5 12.57 0.53 4.34
CA PRO A 5 13.18 -0.03 3.15
C PRO A 5 12.79 -1.50 2.93
N GLY A 6 13.00 -1.98 1.70
CA GLY A 6 13.02 -3.43 1.40
C GLY A 6 11.70 -4.02 0.91
N ASP A 7 11.72 -5.34 0.78
CA ASP A 7 10.57 -6.17 0.42
C ASP A 7 9.68 -6.37 1.66
N PRO A 8 8.35 -6.14 1.58
CA PRO A 8 7.44 -6.36 2.69
C PRO A 8 7.16 -7.85 2.99
N GLU A 9 7.26 -8.75 2.01
CA GLU A 9 6.86 -10.16 2.17
C GLU A 9 7.63 -10.91 3.27
N PRO A 10 8.95 -10.72 3.46
CA PRO A 10 9.71 -11.40 4.50
C PRO A 10 9.43 -10.89 5.92
N CYS A 11 8.66 -9.82 6.10
CA CYS A 11 8.35 -9.25 7.41
C CYS A 11 7.20 -10.02 8.10
N ASP A 12 7.33 -11.34 8.18
CA ASP A 12 6.36 -12.30 8.72
C ASP A 12 5.85 -11.93 10.12
N TYR A 13 6.74 -11.50 11.00
CA TYR A 13 6.42 -11.03 12.35
C TYR A 13 5.47 -9.84 12.34
N ALA A 14 5.69 -8.87 11.43
CA ALA A 14 4.89 -7.67 11.33
C ALA A 14 3.52 -7.99 10.73
N ILE A 15 3.48 -8.81 9.67
CA ILE A 15 2.24 -9.27 9.04
C ILE A 15 1.36 -9.99 10.07
N LYS A 16 1.95 -10.89 10.88
CA LYS A 16 1.23 -11.59 11.94
C LYS A 16 0.68 -10.64 13.00
N ALA A 17 1.51 -9.71 13.50
CA ALA A 17 1.07 -8.74 14.50
C ALA A 17 -0.06 -7.83 13.98
N ILE A 18 0.01 -7.42 12.71
CA ILE A 18 -1.06 -6.61 12.11
C ILE A 18 -2.35 -7.40 12.01
N LYS A 19 -2.30 -8.69 11.64
CA LYS A 19 -3.50 -9.56 11.63
C LYS A 19 -4.18 -9.61 13.00
N GLU A 20 -3.41 -9.78 14.07
CA GLU A 20 -3.94 -9.77 15.44
C GLU A 20 -4.58 -8.42 15.80
N ILE A 21 -3.99 -7.30 15.37
CA ILE A 21 -4.58 -5.96 15.59
C ILE A 21 -5.88 -5.78 14.79
N LEU A 22 -5.95 -6.32 13.57
CA LEU A 22 -7.15 -6.24 12.71
C LEU A 22 -8.34 -7.04 13.24
N GLU A 23 -8.14 -7.92 14.23
CA GLU A 23 -9.24 -8.59 14.96
C GLU A 23 -9.87 -7.69 16.03
N THR A 24 -9.28 -6.51 16.29
CA THR A 24 -9.78 -5.52 17.24
C THR A 24 -10.44 -4.34 16.53
N ASP A 25 -11.17 -3.51 17.29
CA ASP A 25 -11.75 -2.25 16.79
C ASP A 25 -10.78 -1.07 16.79
N ILE A 26 -9.46 -1.31 16.95
CA ILE A 26 -8.46 -0.25 16.98
C ILE A 26 -8.19 0.25 15.55
N PRO A 27 -8.30 1.56 15.27
CA PRO A 27 -7.98 2.10 13.94
C PRO A 27 -6.51 1.88 13.58
N VAL A 28 -6.27 1.31 12.39
CA VAL A 28 -4.93 1.05 11.85
C VAL A 28 -4.68 1.93 10.62
N PHE A 29 -3.54 2.60 10.60
CA PHE A 29 -3.10 3.41 9.46
C PHE A 29 -1.67 3.05 9.05
N GLY A 30 -1.46 2.84 7.75
CA GLY A 30 -0.17 2.43 7.17
C GLY A 30 0.30 3.36 6.06
N ILE A 31 1.60 3.69 6.06
CA ILE A 31 2.24 4.57 5.06
C ILE A 31 3.40 3.83 4.40
N CYS A 32 3.46 3.84 3.06
CA CYS A 32 4.51 3.18 2.26
C CYS A 32 4.67 1.69 2.64
N LEU A 33 5.76 1.29 3.30
CA LEU A 33 5.92 -0.09 3.79
C LEU A 33 4.75 -0.51 4.69
N GLY A 34 4.27 0.38 5.56
CA GLY A 34 3.11 0.10 6.40
C GLY A 34 1.81 -0.13 5.62
N HIS A 35 1.65 0.52 4.45
CA HIS A 35 0.52 0.26 3.56
C HIS A 35 0.63 -1.15 2.95
N GLN A 36 1.82 -1.55 2.48
CA GLN A 36 2.07 -2.87 1.91
C GLN A 36 1.86 -3.98 2.94
N LEU A 37 2.39 -3.81 4.17
CA LEU A 37 2.20 -4.77 5.25
C LEU A 37 0.72 -4.91 5.64
N LEU A 38 -0.04 -3.81 5.62
CA LEU A 38 -1.49 -3.84 5.86
C LEU A 38 -2.23 -4.59 4.75
N ALA A 39 -1.84 -4.41 3.49
CA ALA A 39 -2.39 -5.14 2.36
C ALA A 39 -2.11 -6.65 2.47
N LEU A 40 -0.86 -7.04 2.76
CA LEU A 40 -0.45 -8.44 2.98
C LEU A 40 -1.18 -9.07 4.18
N ALA A 41 -1.27 -8.34 5.31
CA ALA A 41 -1.99 -8.81 6.49
C ALA A 41 -3.49 -9.03 6.20
N SER A 42 -4.05 -8.22 5.30
CA SER A 42 -5.45 -8.31 4.88
C SER A 42 -5.70 -9.36 3.80
N GLY A 43 -4.66 -9.99 3.24
CA GLY A 43 -4.77 -11.12 2.29
C GLY A 43 -4.41 -10.80 0.84
N ALA A 44 -3.98 -9.57 0.52
CA ALA A 44 -3.48 -9.21 -0.80
C ALA A 44 -2.03 -9.70 -1.03
N LYS A 45 -1.52 -9.49 -2.25
CA LYS A 45 -0.10 -9.72 -2.59
C LYS A 45 0.63 -8.41 -2.88
N THR A 46 1.95 -8.48 -2.89
CA THR A 46 2.81 -7.37 -3.31
C THR A 46 3.65 -7.78 -4.50
N VAL A 47 3.99 -6.80 -5.33
CA VAL A 47 4.84 -7.00 -6.51
C VAL A 47 6.00 -6.04 -6.50
N LYS A 48 7.18 -6.52 -6.93
CA LYS A 48 8.34 -5.66 -7.17
C LYS A 48 8.14 -4.90 -8.47
N MET A 49 8.21 -3.57 -8.38
CA MET A 49 8.06 -2.69 -9.53
C MET A 49 9.33 -2.70 -10.40
N LYS A 50 9.20 -2.36 -11.69
CA LYS A 50 10.32 -2.32 -12.64
C LYS A 50 11.42 -1.32 -12.23
N PHE A 51 11.01 -0.13 -11.82
CA PHE A 51 11.90 0.95 -11.35
C PHE A 51 11.36 1.70 -10.13
N GLY A 52 10.11 1.41 -9.71
CA GLY A 52 9.47 2.04 -8.55
C GLY A 52 9.17 3.53 -8.75
N HIS A 53 8.68 4.17 -7.69
CA HIS A 53 8.38 5.59 -7.66
C HIS A 53 9.30 6.30 -6.66
N HIS A 54 10.09 7.24 -7.16
CA HIS A 54 11.10 7.99 -6.41
C HIS A 54 11.09 9.46 -6.85
N GLY A 55 10.29 10.29 -6.21
CA GLY A 55 10.10 11.68 -6.63
C GLY A 55 9.04 12.43 -5.82
N ALA A 56 8.91 13.73 -6.08
CA ALA A 56 8.01 14.64 -5.36
C ALA A 56 6.95 15.31 -6.27
N ASN A 57 6.73 14.75 -7.44
CA ASN A 57 5.82 15.27 -8.47
C ASN A 57 4.80 14.21 -8.93
N HIS A 58 4.56 13.17 -8.13
CA HIS A 58 3.78 12.01 -8.54
C HIS A 58 2.28 12.31 -8.43
N PRO A 59 1.49 12.29 -9.52
CA PRO A 59 0.07 12.52 -9.45
C PRO A 59 -0.67 11.26 -8.99
N VAL A 60 -1.43 11.38 -7.89
CA VAL A 60 -2.28 10.31 -7.35
C VAL A 60 -3.72 10.79 -7.32
N GLN A 61 -4.62 10.03 -7.92
CA GLN A 61 -6.05 10.33 -7.93
C GLN A 61 -6.76 9.61 -6.79
N ASN A 62 -7.56 10.35 -6.01
CA ASN A 62 -8.58 9.77 -5.15
C ASN A 62 -9.73 9.24 -6.01
N LEU A 63 -10.04 7.96 -5.87
CA LEU A 63 -11.05 7.30 -6.70
C LEU A 63 -12.48 7.69 -6.32
N ASP A 64 -12.71 8.13 -5.09
CA ASP A 64 -14.05 8.45 -4.56
C ASP A 64 -14.57 9.78 -5.13
N ASP A 65 -13.74 10.82 -5.13
CA ASP A 65 -14.12 12.19 -5.52
C ASP A 65 -13.41 12.73 -6.77
N LYS A 66 -12.49 11.93 -7.35
CA LYS A 66 -11.68 12.26 -8.54
C LYS A 66 -10.67 13.40 -8.35
N THR A 67 -10.45 13.86 -7.12
CA THR A 67 -9.41 14.84 -6.82
C THR A 67 -8.03 14.26 -7.10
N VAL A 68 -7.09 15.12 -7.52
CA VAL A 68 -5.71 14.74 -7.81
C VAL A 68 -4.78 15.45 -6.84
N LEU A 69 -3.91 14.67 -6.22
CA LEU A 69 -2.88 15.11 -5.29
C LEU A 69 -1.52 14.95 -5.98
N ILE A 70 -0.64 15.94 -5.82
CA ILE A 70 0.77 15.79 -6.16
C ILE A 70 1.49 15.31 -4.89
N THR A 71 2.08 14.11 -4.96
CA THR A 71 2.63 13.42 -3.78
C THR A 71 4.12 13.15 -3.90
N SER A 72 4.74 12.93 -2.74
CA SER A 72 6.08 12.39 -2.61
C SER A 72 6.02 10.87 -2.53
N GLN A 73 6.72 10.19 -3.43
CA GLN A 73 6.80 8.73 -3.51
C GLN A 73 8.24 8.26 -3.36
N ASN A 74 8.41 7.18 -2.61
CA ASN A 74 9.69 6.50 -2.42
C ASN A 74 9.43 5.02 -2.12
N HIS A 75 9.09 4.23 -3.15
CA HIS A 75 8.81 2.80 -3.01
C HIS A 75 9.16 2.01 -4.28
N GLY A 76 9.73 0.81 -4.09
CA GLY A 76 10.05 -0.14 -5.17
C GLY A 76 9.09 -1.33 -5.26
N PHE A 77 8.10 -1.39 -4.36
CA PHE A 77 7.08 -2.42 -4.30
C PHE A 77 5.70 -1.76 -4.28
N ALA A 78 4.69 -2.46 -4.80
CA ALA A 78 3.30 -2.02 -4.77
C ALA A 78 2.41 -3.18 -4.33
N ALA A 79 1.26 -2.88 -3.74
CA ALA A 79 0.21 -3.86 -3.56
C ALA A 79 -0.42 -4.19 -4.93
N ASP A 80 -0.68 -5.47 -5.19
CA ASP A 80 -1.27 -5.93 -6.44
C ASP A 80 -2.80 -5.82 -6.37
N GLU A 81 -3.35 -4.86 -7.12
CA GLU A 81 -4.77 -4.55 -7.11
C GLU A 81 -5.65 -5.75 -7.53
N ASP A 82 -5.16 -6.59 -8.45
CA ASP A 82 -5.90 -7.76 -8.94
C ASP A 82 -6.02 -8.86 -7.87
N THR A 83 -5.29 -8.72 -6.76
CA THR A 83 -5.27 -9.68 -5.66
C THR A 83 -5.96 -9.18 -4.40
N LEU A 84 -6.59 -7.99 -4.45
CA LEU A 84 -7.30 -7.46 -3.30
C LEU A 84 -8.49 -8.36 -2.94
N PRO A 85 -8.59 -8.81 -1.68
CA PRO A 85 -9.78 -9.51 -1.19
C PRO A 85 -10.96 -8.53 -1.00
N ASP A 86 -12.18 -9.06 -0.92
CA ASP A 86 -13.43 -8.28 -0.88
C ASP A 86 -13.52 -7.27 0.27
N ASN A 87 -12.75 -7.46 1.34
CA ASN A 87 -12.67 -6.56 2.49
C ASN A 87 -11.73 -5.36 2.27
N LEU A 88 -11.00 -5.30 1.16
CA LEU A 88 -10.17 -4.17 0.76
C LEU A 88 -10.77 -3.49 -0.47
N ARG A 89 -10.80 -2.15 -0.44
CA ARG A 89 -11.12 -1.34 -1.61
C ARG A 89 -9.94 -0.46 -1.99
N ALA A 90 -9.68 -0.32 -3.28
CA ALA A 90 -8.77 0.71 -3.78
C ALA A 90 -9.38 2.10 -3.49
N THR A 91 -8.58 2.99 -2.91
CA THR A 91 -9.00 4.38 -2.62
C THR A 91 -8.25 5.40 -3.47
N HIS A 92 -7.04 5.05 -3.91
CA HIS A 92 -6.16 5.93 -4.66
C HIS A 92 -5.46 5.13 -5.77
N ARG A 93 -5.13 5.78 -6.87
CA ARG A 93 -4.26 5.21 -7.92
C ARG A 93 -3.28 6.23 -8.45
N SER A 94 -2.10 5.75 -8.81
CA SER A 94 -1.12 6.49 -9.60
C SER A 94 -1.70 6.86 -10.97
N LEU A 95 -1.62 8.14 -11.35
CA LEU A 95 -1.96 8.56 -12.71
C LEU A 95 -0.80 8.41 -13.71
N PHE A 96 0.41 8.03 -13.26
CA PHE A 96 1.53 7.76 -14.16
C PHE A 96 1.46 6.36 -14.77
N ASP A 97 1.03 5.36 -14.01
CA ASP A 97 1.09 3.95 -14.42
C ASP A 97 -0.08 3.10 -13.93
N GLY A 98 -1.04 3.69 -13.19
CA GLY A 98 -2.22 2.97 -12.70
C GLY A 98 -1.97 2.09 -11.48
N SER A 99 -0.77 2.07 -10.90
CA SER A 99 -0.50 1.28 -9.70
C SER A 99 -1.33 1.74 -8.51
N LEU A 100 -1.61 0.80 -7.60
CA LEU A 100 -2.17 1.06 -6.27
C LEU A 100 -1.13 1.75 -5.36
#